data_AF-A0A9D0ACW4-F1
#
_entry.id   AF-A0A9D0ACW4-F1
#
_cell.length_a   1.000
_cell.length_b   1.000
_cell.length_c   1.000
_cell.angle_alpha   90.00
_cell.angle_beta   90.00
_cell.angle_gamma   90.00
#
_symmetry.space_group_name_H-M   'P 1'
#
loop_
_entity.id
_entity.type
_entity.pdbx_description
1 polymer ?
#
loop_
_entity_poly.entity_id
_entity_poly.type
_entity_poly.pdbx_seq_one_letter_code
_entity_poly.pdbx_strand_id
1 'polypeptide(L)'
;MNVADKQGEEVKAYADLLRIHLAYNPERDGYTVVRKAESFIKKYPYSLVASSADHLITVSRKAADAWYRNLLQQVDQLAAEKRYQEALLLIERVPRLILPVEKQQELVVRSKELSTTEAINRETTQLAQEQQAQENWNAGMTALEAKEYDQAIEAFTKLLGTSYDVKARKRIDEAAGLAAQEDRRRAAELFVRSGRTHDLMSRKKLLLASRQLLQDILIKYPQSDLTEKVKRNLKRIDEEINAIDPTLLAVPVTVNGQLPEPVESSAGETLRKNGQESGVPPAQAVKSHAVTE
;
A
#
# COMPACT_ATOMS: atom_id res chain seq x y z
N MET A 1 22.67 -60.64 -38.14
CA MET A 1 23.06 -59.28 -37.73
C MET A 1 24.50 -59.36 -37.22
N ASN A 2 25.44 -58.69 -37.90
CA ASN A 2 26.87 -58.87 -37.72
C ASN A 2 27.35 -58.27 -36.38
N VAL A 3 28.35 -58.86 -35.73
CA VAL A 3 28.89 -58.38 -34.45
C VAL A 3 29.53 -56.98 -34.61
N ALA A 4 30.13 -56.73 -35.77
CA ALA A 4 30.68 -55.43 -36.14
C ALA A 4 29.60 -54.32 -36.21
N ASP A 5 28.41 -54.63 -36.73
CA ASP A 5 27.31 -53.67 -36.83
C ASP A 5 26.81 -53.25 -35.43
N LYS A 6 26.73 -54.21 -34.50
CA LYS A 6 26.31 -53.95 -33.10
C LYS A 6 27.31 -53.08 -32.33
N GLN A 7 28.61 -53.29 -32.54
CA GLN A 7 29.67 -52.47 -31.92
C GLN A 7 29.69 -51.04 -32.49
N GLY A 8 29.47 -50.86 -33.79
CA GLY A 8 29.37 -49.54 -34.41
C GLY A 8 28.18 -48.73 -33.89
N GLU A 9 27.03 -49.38 -33.67
CA GLU A 9 25.85 -48.74 -33.07
C GLU A 9 26.07 -48.32 -31.61
N GLU A 10 26.74 -49.15 -30.82
CA GLU A 10 27.07 -48.86 -29.41
C GLU A 10 27.98 -47.62 -29.30
N VAL A 11 29.07 -47.59 -30.06
CA VAL A 11 30.02 -46.47 -30.05
C VAL A 11 29.33 -45.16 -30.45
N LYS A 12 28.47 -45.20 -31.48
CA LYS A 12 27.70 -44.03 -31.90
C LYS A 12 26.72 -43.57 -30.81
N ALA A 13 26.00 -44.50 -30.19
CA ALA A 13 25.06 -44.17 -29.11
C ALA A 13 25.76 -43.56 -27.89
N TYR A 14 26.97 -44.05 -27.57
CA TYR A 14 27.77 -43.50 -26.47
C TYR A 14 28.35 -42.11 -26.81
N ALA A 15 28.83 -41.90 -28.04
CA ALA A 15 29.29 -40.60 -28.50
C ALA A 15 28.17 -39.54 -28.46
N ASP A 16 26.96 -39.91 -28.87
CA ASP A 16 25.77 -39.04 -28.76
C ASP A 16 25.44 -38.70 -27.29
N LEU A 17 25.55 -39.68 -26.38
CA LEU A 17 25.35 -39.45 -24.95
C LEU A 17 26.37 -38.46 -24.39
N LEU A 18 27.66 -38.63 -24.72
CA LEU A 18 28.72 -37.69 -24.31
C LEU A 18 28.46 -36.29 -24.85
N ARG A 19 28.07 -36.16 -26.12
CA ARG A 19 27.75 -34.86 -26.73
C ARG A 19 26.61 -34.16 -26.01
N ILE A 20 25.56 -34.89 -25.64
CA ILE A 20 24.40 -34.33 -24.93
C ILE A 20 24.78 -33.95 -23.49
N HIS A 21 25.62 -34.75 -22.82
CA HIS A 21 26.12 -34.43 -21.49
C HIS A 21 27.03 -33.18 -21.49
N LEU A 22 27.94 -33.05 -22.47
CA LEU A 22 28.82 -31.87 -22.57
C LEU A 22 28.06 -30.57 -22.81
N ALA A 23 26.90 -30.64 -23.46
CA ALA A 23 26.03 -29.49 -23.70
C ALA A 23 24.95 -29.30 -22.62
N TYR A 24 24.98 -30.08 -21.54
CA TYR A 24 23.89 -30.19 -20.57
C TYR A 24 23.68 -28.90 -19.76
N ASN A 25 22.43 -28.46 -19.71
CA ASN A 25 21.96 -27.43 -18.79
C ASN A 25 20.76 -27.97 -18.01
N PRO A 26 20.81 -28.06 -16.66
CA PRO A 26 19.70 -28.56 -15.84
C PRO A 26 18.36 -27.87 -16.08
N GLU A 27 18.35 -26.56 -16.32
CA GLU A 27 17.12 -25.79 -16.56
C GLU A 27 16.43 -26.15 -17.88
N ARG A 28 17.24 -26.41 -18.91
CA ARG A 28 16.74 -26.76 -20.25
C ARG A 28 16.46 -28.25 -20.38
N ASP A 29 17.34 -29.08 -19.83
CA ASP A 29 17.42 -30.49 -20.15
C ASP A 29 16.95 -31.39 -19.00
N GLY A 30 16.85 -30.88 -17.76
CA GLY A 30 16.35 -31.62 -16.60
C GLY A 30 17.01 -32.99 -16.45
N TYR A 31 16.21 -34.05 -16.51
CA TYR A 31 16.62 -35.45 -16.35
C TYR A 31 16.86 -36.15 -17.70
N THR A 32 16.93 -35.40 -18.81
CA THR A 32 17.08 -35.97 -20.16
C THR A 32 18.37 -36.79 -20.32
N VAL A 33 19.51 -36.27 -19.83
CA VAL A 33 20.81 -36.99 -19.87
C VAL A 33 20.73 -38.27 -19.04
N VAL A 34 20.15 -38.20 -17.84
CA VAL A 34 19.95 -39.33 -16.92
C VAL A 34 19.19 -40.45 -17.63
N ARG A 35 18.02 -40.12 -18.19
CA ARG A 35 17.18 -41.10 -18.92
C ARG A 35 17.89 -41.71 -20.13
N LYS A 36 18.66 -40.91 -20.88
CA LYS A 36 19.42 -41.40 -22.04
C LYS A 36 20.55 -42.33 -21.62
N ALA A 37 21.26 -42.02 -20.53
CA ALA A 37 22.30 -42.87 -19.99
C ALA A 37 21.74 -44.19 -19.42
N GLU A 38 20.64 -44.14 -18.68
CA GLU A 38 19.94 -45.34 -18.19
C GLU A 38 19.47 -46.23 -19.36
N SER A 39 18.94 -45.61 -20.41
CA SER A 39 18.52 -46.33 -21.63
C SER A 39 19.71 -46.96 -22.35
N PHE A 40 20.87 -46.30 -22.37
CA PHE A 40 22.10 -46.83 -22.93
C PHE A 40 22.55 -48.09 -22.18
N ILE A 41 22.64 -48.03 -20.84
CA ILE A 41 23.04 -49.18 -20.01
C ILE A 41 22.06 -50.34 -20.18
N LYS A 42 20.76 -50.07 -20.22
CA LYS A 42 19.74 -51.10 -20.46
C LYS A 42 19.88 -51.75 -21.83
N LYS A 43 20.26 -50.99 -22.86
CA LYS A 43 20.43 -51.49 -24.24
C LYS A 43 21.76 -52.22 -24.44
N TYR A 44 22.82 -51.81 -23.74
CA TYR A 44 24.19 -52.36 -23.85
C TYR A 44 24.77 -52.75 -22.48
N PRO A 45 24.21 -53.77 -21.81
CA PRO A 45 24.56 -54.11 -20.42
C PRO A 45 26.00 -54.61 -20.22
N TYR A 46 26.65 -55.12 -21.28
CA TYR A 46 28.04 -55.61 -21.25
C TYR A 46 29.03 -54.66 -21.94
N SER A 47 28.63 -53.40 -22.15
CA SER A 47 29.47 -52.39 -22.76
C SER A 47 30.73 -52.13 -21.91
N LEU A 48 31.88 -51.97 -22.56
CA LEU A 48 33.12 -51.56 -21.89
C LEU A 48 33.02 -50.14 -21.30
N VAL A 49 32.11 -49.31 -21.82
CA VAL A 49 31.86 -47.94 -21.34
C VAL A 49 30.66 -47.85 -20.40
N ALA A 50 30.09 -48.98 -19.97
CA ALA A 50 28.94 -48.98 -19.05
C ALA A 50 29.25 -48.26 -17.73
N SER A 51 30.45 -48.48 -17.15
CA SER A 51 30.88 -47.77 -15.93
C SER A 51 30.98 -46.26 -16.13
N SER A 52 31.46 -45.81 -17.30
CA SER A 52 31.49 -44.39 -17.64
C SER A 52 30.08 -43.82 -17.82
N ALA A 53 29.16 -44.56 -18.45
CA ALA A 53 27.76 -44.16 -18.55
C ALA A 53 27.07 -44.06 -17.16
N ASP A 54 27.40 -44.97 -16.24
CA ASP A 54 26.88 -44.94 -14.86
C ASP A 54 27.38 -43.71 -14.08
N HIS A 55 28.63 -43.32 -14.30
CA HIS A 55 29.16 -42.06 -13.76
C HIS A 55 28.38 -40.85 -14.29
N LEU A 56 28.04 -40.83 -15.59
CA LEU A 56 27.21 -39.77 -16.19
C LEU A 56 25.81 -39.69 -15.58
N ILE A 57 25.19 -40.83 -15.26
CA ILE A 57 23.91 -40.88 -14.53
C ILE A 57 24.05 -40.16 -13.20
N THR A 58 25.06 -40.53 -12.40
CA THR A 58 25.27 -39.99 -11.05
C THR A 58 25.44 -38.47 -11.07
N VAL A 59 26.35 -37.97 -11.93
CA VAL A 59 26.65 -36.53 -12.01
C VAL A 59 25.45 -35.74 -12.53
N SER A 60 24.82 -36.21 -13.62
CA SER A 60 23.69 -35.51 -14.23
C SER A 60 22.46 -35.54 -13.33
N ARG A 61 22.23 -36.63 -12.59
CA ARG A 61 21.12 -36.75 -11.63
C ARG A 61 21.29 -35.77 -10.48
N LYS A 62 22.49 -35.68 -9.89
CA LYS A 62 22.78 -34.72 -8.82
C LYS A 62 22.45 -33.28 -9.25
N ALA A 63 22.85 -32.90 -10.46
CA ALA A 63 22.57 -31.58 -11.02
C ALA A 63 21.07 -31.35 -11.29
N ALA A 64 20.38 -32.33 -11.90
CA ALA A 64 18.94 -32.27 -12.15
C ALA A 64 18.12 -32.17 -10.84
N ASP A 65 18.51 -32.94 -9.82
CA ASP A 65 17.88 -32.90 -8.50
C ASP A 65 18.09 -31.56 -7.80
N ALA A 66 19.29 -30.98 -7.91
CA ALA A 66 19.58 -29.66 -7.34
C ALA A 66 18.75 -28.56 -8.01
N TRP A 67 18.65 -28.56 -9.34
CA TRP A 67 17.79 -27.65 -10.08
C TRP A 67 16.32 -27.80 -9.67
N TYR A 68 15.81 -29.04 -9.63
CA TYR A 68 14.42 -29.30 -9.28
C TYR A 68 14.09 -28.86 -7.85
N ARG A 69 15.00 -29.09 -6.88
CA ARG A 69 14.83 -28.57 -5.52
C ARG A 69 14.77 -27.05 -5.47
N ASN A 70 15.65 -26.37 -6.22
CA ASN A 70 15.66 -24.92 -6.30
C ASN A 70 14.38 -24.36 -6.93
N LEU A 71 13.85 -25.03 -7.95
CA LEU A 71 12.54 -24.71 -8.53
C LEU A 71 11.44 -24.77 -7.47
N LEU A 72 11.33 -25.88 -6.74
CA LEU A 72 10.31 -26.04 -5.69
C LEU A 72 10.48 -25.01 -4.56
N GLN A 73 11.71 -24.69 -4.17
CA GLN A 73 11.96 -23.66 -3.17
C GLN A 73 11.46 -22.27 -3.62
N GLN A 74 11.63 -21.92 -4.91
CA GLN A 74 11.09 -20.67 -5.46
C GLN A 74 9.56 -20.67 -5.50
N VAL A 75 8.94 -21.79 -5.87
CA VAL A 75 7.46 -21.96 -5.79
C VAL A 75 6.98 -21.71 -4.37
N ASP A 76 7.64 -22.31 -3.38
CA ASP A 76 7.25 -22.23 -1.98
C ASP A 76 7.41 -20.82 -1.41
N GLN A 77 8.48 -20.13 -1.80
CA GLN A 77 8.68 -18.72 -1.44
C GLN A 77 7.57 -17.84 -2.01
N LEU A 78 7.24 -17.99 -3.29
CA LEU A 78 6.15 -17.24 -3.92
C LEU A 78 4.80 -17.54 -3.27
N ALA A 79 4.54 -18.80 -2.91
CA ALA A 79 3.33 -19.20 -2.20
C ALA A 79 3.25 -18.58 -0.79
N ALA A 80 4.38 -18.51 -0.07
CA ALA A 80 4.47 -17.87 1.25
C ALA A 80 4.21 -16.36 1.18
N GLU A 81 4.63 -15.71 0.08
CA GLU A 81 4.35 -14.31 -0.24
C GLU A 81 2.92 -14.08 -0.80
N LYS A 82 2.08 -15.12 -0.85
CA LYS A 82 0.74 -15.11 -1.47
C LYS A 82 0.74 -14.77 -2.97
N ARG A 83 1.87 -14.90 -3.65
CA ARG A 83 2.06 -14.70 -5.10
C ARG A 83 1.77 -15.99 -5.86
N TYR A 84 0.58 -16.55 -5.65
CA TYR A 84 0.20 -17.87 -6.16
C TYR A 84 0.24 -17.97 -7.69
N GLN A 85 -0.16 -16.92 -8.41
CA GLN A 85 -0.12 -16.89 -9.88
C GLN A 85 1.29 -17.01 -10.43
N GLU A 86 2.25 -16.33 -9.80
CA GLU A 86 3.66 -16.41 -10.20
C GLU A 86 4.25 -17.79 -9.89
N ALA A 87 3.87 -18.38 -8.75
CA ALA A 87 4.25 -19.74 -8.39
C ALA A 87 3.72 -20.76 -9.41
N LEU A 88 2.46 -20.62 -9.83
CA LEU A 88 1.83 -21.46 -10.86
C LEU A 88 2.54 -21.32 -12.22
N LEU A 89 2.83 -20.08 -12.65
CA LEU A 89 3.57 -19.82 -13.89
C LEU A 89 4.97 -20.44 -13.86
N LEU A 90 5.64 -20.46 -12.71
CA LEU A 90 6.95 -21.09 -12.56
C LEU A 90 6.87 -22.60 -12.82
N ILE A 91 5.83 -23.27 -12.30
CA ILE A 91 5.57 -24.69 -12.54
C ILE A 91 5.21 -24.95 -14.01
N GLU A 92 4.35 -24.13 -14.61
CA GLU A 92 3.87 -24.29 -15.99
C GLU A 92 4.97 -24.15 -17.04
N ARG A 93 6.00 -23.33 -16.75
CA ARG A 93 7.15 -23.14 -17.65
C ARG A 93 8.05 -24.36 -17.74
N VAL A 94 7.96 -25.31 -16.81
CA VAL A 94 8.84 -26.48 -16.78
C VAL A 94 8.36 -27.52 -17.80
N PRO A 95 9.17 -27.87 -18.83
CA PRO A 95 8.75 -28.85 -19.81
C PRO A 95 8.54 -30.23 -19.16
N ARG A 96 7.38 -30.86 -19.36
CA ARG A 96 7.09 -32.15 -18.70
C ARG A 96 8.01 -33.28 -19.18
N LEU A 97 8.43 -33.25 -20.44
CA LEU A 97 9.24 -34.32 -21.05
C LEU A 97 10.65 -34.45 -20.45
N ILE A 98 11.18 -33.38 -19.84
CA ILE A 98 12.50 -33.40 -19.20
C ILE A 98 12.45 -33.92 -17.76
N LEU A 99 11.26 -34.23 -17.24
CA LEU A 99 11.06 -34.72 -15.88
C LEU A 99 10.72 -36.23 -15.85
N PRO A 100 11.15 -36.98 -14.82
CA PRO A 100 10.61 -38.28 -14.47
C PRO A 100 9.12 -38.19 -14.14
N VAL A 101 8.38 -39.30 -14.32
CA VAL A 101 6.92 -39.34 -14.12
C VAL A 101 6.54 -38.94 -12.70
N GLU A 102 7.33 -39.34 -11.72
CA GLU A 102 7.11 -39.06 -10.30
C GLU A 102 7.17 -37.55 -10.03
N LYS A 103 8.14 -36.84 -10.63
CA LYS A 103 8.30 -35.39 -10.50
C LYS A 103 7.25 -34.62 -11.29
N GLN A 104 6.82 -35.15 -12.44
CA GLN A 104 5.68 -34.58 -13.14
C GLN A 104 4.42 -34.63 -12.29
N GLN A 105 4.18 -35.76 -11.60
CA GLN A 105 3.03 -35.93 -10.74
C GLN A 105 3.10 -35.01 -9.51
N GLU A 106 4.27 -34.86 -8.91
CA GLU A 106 4.50 -33.91 -7.81
C GLU A 106 4.17 -32.46 -8.23
N LEU A 107 4.63 -32.00 -9.40
CA LEU A 107 4.28 -30.68 -9.92
C LEU A 107 2.78 -30.51 -10.21
N VAL A 108 2.09 -31.57 -10.66
CA VAL A 108 0.62 -31.54 -10.86
C VAL A 108 -0.11 -31.38 -9.52
N VAL A 109 0.28 -32.16 -8.51
CA VAL A 109 -0.30 -32.06 -7.17
C VAL A 109 -0.05 -30.66 -6.60
N ARG A 110 1.19 -30.17 -6.69
CA ARG A 110 1.58 -28.85 -6.19
C ARG A 110 0.81 -27.73 -6.88
N SER A 111 0.68 -27.79 -8.20
CA SER A 111 -0.11 -26.80 -8.97
C SER A 111 -1.58 -26.79 -8.54
N LYS A 112 -2.19 -27.97 -8.35
CA LYS A 112 -3.57 -28.06 -7.88
C LYS A 112 -3.75 -27.46 -6.48
N GLU A 113 -2.84 -27.77 -5.55
CA GLU A 113 -2.84 -27.19 -4.21
C GLU A 113 -2.78 -25.66 -4.26
N LEU A 114 -1.84 -25.10 -5.03
CA LEU A 114 -1.67 -23.66 -5.19
C LEU A 114 -2.91 -22.99 -5.78
N SER A 115 -3.52 -23.56 -6.83
CA SER A 115 -4.75 -23.02 -7.42
C SER A 115 -5.91 -23.03 -6.43
N THR A 116 -6.06 -24.08 -5.64
CA THR A 116 -7.08 -24.13 -4.57
C THR A 116 -6.81 -23.07 -3.51
N THR A 117 -5.56 -22.94 -3.05
CA THR A 117 -5.17 -21.93 -2.05
C THR A 117 -5.33 -20.51 -2.57
N GLU A 118 -5.05 -20.25 -3.84
CA GLU A 118 -5.29 -18.95 -4.49
C GLU A 118 -6.78 -18.60 -4.45
N ALA A 119 -7.64 -19.54 -4.87
CA ALA A 119 -9.09 -19.34 -4.88
C ALA A 119 -9.62 -19.02 -3.47
N ILE A 120 -9.20 -19.79 -2.46
CA ILE A 120 -9.58 -19.56 -1.06
C ILE A 120 -9.12 -18.17 -0.59
N ASN A 121 -7.86 -17.80 -0.87
CA ASN A 121 -7.35 -16.49 -0.45
C ASN A 121 -8.08 -15.33 -1.13
N ARG A 122 -8.39 -15.47 -2.42
CA ARG A 122 -9.14 -14.47 -3.17
C ARG A 122 -10.54 -14.29 -2.59
N GLU A 123 -11.26 -15.40 -2.36
CA GLU A 123 -12.58 -15.38 -1.76
C GLU A 123 -12.55 -14.79 -0.34
N THR A 124 -11.59 -15.21 0.49
CA THR A 124 -11.41 -14.69 1.85
C THR A 124 -11.15 -13.18 1.85
N THR A 125 -10.31 -12.71 0.93
CA THR A 125 -10.01 -11.28 0.80
C THR A 125 -11.23 -10.49 0.33
N GLN A 126 -12.00 -11.02 -0.62
CA GLN A 126 -13.24 -10.38 -1.08
C GLN A 126 -14.29 -10.32 0.04
N LEU A 127 -14.46 -11.40 0.79
CA LEU A 127 -15.37 -11.44 1.93
C LEU A 127 -14.98 -10.42 3.00
N ALA A 128 -13.69 -10.33 3.33
CA ALA A 128 -13.19 -9.35 4.28
C ALA A 128 -13.40 -7.90 3.81
N GLN A 129 -13.18 -7.62 2.51
CA GLN A 129 -13.44 -6.32 1.92
C GLN A 129 -14.93 -5.95 1.95
N GLU A 130 -15.81 -6.89 1.63
CA GLU A 130 -17.26 -6.68 1.67
C GLU A 130 -17.75 -6.47 3.11
N GLN A 131 -17.24 -7.25 4.06
CA GLN A 131 -17.55 -7.04 5.49
C GLN A 131 -17.09 -5.66 5.96
N GLN A 132 -15.86 -5.25 5.62
CA GLN A 132 -15.35 -3.94 5.98
C GLN A 132 -16.17 -2.80 5.35
N ALA A 133 -16.62 -2.98 4.11
CA ALA A 133 -17.51 -2.03 3.43
C ALA A 133 -18.88 -1.96 4.14
N GLN A 134 -19.46 -3.09 4.54
CA GLN A 134 -20.70 -3.11 5.33
C GLN A 134 -20.54 -2.40 6.67
N GLU A 135 -19.43 -2.61 7.38
CA GLU A 135 -19.14 -1.95 8.66
C GLU A 135 -19.02 -0.43 8.50
N ASN A 136 -18.26 0.02 7.50
CA ASN A 136 -18.13 1.44 7.17
C ASN A 136 -19.47 2.06 6.75
N TRP A 137 -20.30 1.34 6.00
CA TRP A 137 -21.66 1.76 5.66
C TRP A 137 -22.52 1.97 6.91
N ASN A 138 -22.51 0.98 7.82
CA ASN A 138 -23.27 1.07 9.06
C ASN A 138 -22.79 2.22 9.94
N ALA A 139 -21.47 2.39 10.08
CA ALA A 139 -20.87 3.49 10.82
C ALA A 139 -21.28 4.85 10.23
N GLY A 140 -21.24 5.01 8.91
CA GLY A 140 -21.68 6.23 8.24
C GLY A 140 -23.17 6.53 8.44
N MET A 141 -24.03 5.51 8.40
CA MET A 141 -25.46 5.66 8.68
C MET A 141 -25.72 6.08 10.13
N THR A 142 -25.05 5.46 11.11
CA THR A 142 -25.19 5.83 12.52
C THR A 142 -24.72 7.26 12.79
N ALA A 143 -23.57 7.67 12.22
CA ALA A 143 -23.07 9.04 12.35
C ALA A 143 -24.03 10.05 11.70
N LEU A 144 -24.62 9.72 10.55
CA LEU A 144 -25.60 10.57 9.87
C LEU A 144 -26.86 10.78 10.73
N GLU A 145 -27.37 9.71 11.35
CA GLU A 145 -28.52 9.77 12.27
C GLU A 145 -28.20 10.59 13.54
N ALA A 146 -26.98 10.48 14.05
CA ALA A 146 -26.47 11.28 15.16
C ALA A 146 -26.17 12.74 14.80
N LYS A 147 -26.32 13.14 13.51
CA LYS A 147 -25.95 14.45 12.96
C LYS A 147 -24.45 14.76 13.06
N GLU A 148 -23.63 13.73 13.20
CA GLU A 148 -22.17 13.80 13.17
C GLU A 148 -21.71 13.77 11.70
N TYR A 149 -22.07 14.81 10.95
CA TYR A 149 -21.96 14.80 9.49
C TYR A 149 -20.53 14.62 8.98
N ASP A 150 -19.53 15.19 9.63
CA ASP A 150 -18.12 15.01 9.26
C ASP A 150 -17.69 13.54 9.39
N GLN A 151 -18.09 12.87 10.47
CA GLN A 151 -17.81 11.44 10.67
C GLN A 151 -18.56 10.57 9.67
N ALA A 152 -19.80 10.93 9.35
CA ALA A 152 -20.58 10.25 8.32
C ALA A 152 -19.91 10.35 6.95
N ILE A 153 -19.46 11.55 6.56
CA ILE A 153 -18.73 11.77 5.30
C ILE A 153 -17.44 10.94 5.28
N GLU A 154 -16.67 10.91 6.37
CA GLU A 154 -15.44 10.11 6.45
C GLU A 154 -15.73 8.61 6.24
N ALA A 155 -16.73 8.07 6.94
CA ALA A 155 -17.11 6.67 6.84
C ALA A 155 -17.61 6.30 5.43
N PHE A 156 -18.45 7.12 4.82
CA PHE A 156 -18.89 6.90 3.44
C PHE A 156 -17.76 7.10 2.42
N THR A 157 -16.79 7.97 2.67
CA THR A 157 -15.64 8.17 1.78
C THR A 157 -14.78 6.90 1.70
N LYS A 158 -14.66 6.14 2.80
CA LYS A 158 -13.99 4.83 2.81
C LYS A 158 -14.67 3.79 1.93
N LEU A 159 -15.89 4.04 1.45
CA LEU A 159 -16.64 3.14 0.57
C LEU A 159 -16.48 3.47 -0.92
N LEU A 160 -15.81 4.57 -1.27
CA LEU A 160 -15.58 4.91 -2.67
C LEU A 160 -14.69 3.84 -3.33
N GLY A 161 -15.04 3.44 -4.55
CA GLY A 161 -14.39 2.34 -5.26
C GLY A 161 -14.85 0.93 -4.86
N THR A 162 -15.81 0.80 -3.94
CA THR A 162 -16.43 -0.50 -3.58
C THR A 162 -17.80 -0.70 -4.26
N SER A 163 -18.45 -1.83 -3.98
CA SER A 163 -19.85 -2.09 -4.34
C SER A 163 -20.83 -1.01 -3.83
N TYR A 164 -20.44 -0.23 -2.82
CA TYR A 164 -21.24 0.86 -2.23
C TYR A 164 -21.04 2.23 -2.86
N ASP A 165 -20.08 2.40 -3.79
CA ASP A 165 -19.63 3.72 -4.27
C ASP A 165 -20.78 4.67 -4.63
N VAL A 166 -21.72 4.23 -5.48
CA VAL A 166 -22.85 5.06 -5.94
C VAL A 166 -23.74 5.49 -4.78
N LYS A 167 -24.02 4.59 -3.83
CA LYS A 167 -24.84 4.89 -2.65
C LYS A 167 -24.09 5.80 -1.68
N ALA A 168 -22.79 5.56 -1.49
CA ALA A 168 -21.92 6.34 -0.62
C ALA A 168 -21.80 7.79 -1.09
N ARG A 169 -21.58 8.03 -2.39
CA ARG A 169 -21.56 9.40 -2.96
C ARG A 169 -22.82 10.18 -2.65
N LYS A 170 -23.99 9.57 -2.87
CA LYS A 170 -25.27 10.20 -2.56
C LYS A 170 -25.38 10.57 -1.07
N ARG A 171 -24.92 9.69 -0.18
CA ARG A 171 -24.93 9.96 1.27
C ARG A 171 -23.90 11.00 1.70
N ILE A 172 -22.74 11.07 1.03
CA ILE A 172 -21.74 12.13 1.22
C ILE A 172 -22.35 13.49 0.85
N ASP A 173 -23.00 13.58 -0.31
CA ASP A 173 -23.64 14.82 -0.77
C ASP A 173 -24.74 15.26 0.19
N GLU A 174 -25.57 14.32 0.66
CA GLU A 174 -26.61 14.57 1.66
C GLU A 174 -26.03 15.06 2.99
N ALA A 175 -25.05 14.34 3.54
CA ALA A 175 -24.39 14.71 4.80
C ALA A 175 -23.74 16.09 4.71
N ALA A 176 -23.05 16.39 3.60
CA ALA A 176 -22.43 17.68 3.36
C ALA A 176 -23.44 18.82 3.22
N GLY A 177 -24.57 18.57 2.54
CA GLY A 177 -25.66 19.52 2.43
C GLY A 177 -26.26 19.86 3.81
N LEU A 178 -26.50 18.84 4.64
CA LEU A 178 -27.02 19.01 5.99
C LEU A 178 -26.02 19.75 6.90
N ALA A 179 -24.74 19.38 6.86
CA ALA A 179 -23.67 20.04 7.62
C ALA A 179 -23.55 21.52 7.25
N ALA A 180 -23.45 21.81 5.95
CA ALA A 180 -23.36 23.17 5.43
C ALA A 180 -24.60 24.01 5.81
N GLN A 181 -25.78 23.41 5.80
CA GLN A 181 -27.02 24.08 6.21
C GLN A 181 -27.00 24.41 7.72
N GLU A 182 -26.56 23.49 8.56
CA GLU A 182 -26.46 23.71 10.01
C GLU A 182 -25.41 24.77 10.36
N ASP A 183 -24.23 24.71 9.76
CA ASP A 183 -23.16 25.71 9.95
C ASP A 183 -23.61 27.09 9.50
N ARG A 184 -24.29 27.17 8.35
CA ARG A 184 -24.85 28.43 7.85
C ARG A 184 -25.91 28.99 8.80
N ARG A 185 -26.75 28.14 9.40
CA ARG A 185 -27.73 28.57 10.41
C ARG A 185 -27.03 29.12 11.64
N ARG A 186 -26.01 28.42 12.17
CA ARG A 186 -25.19 28.88 13.30
C ARG A 186 -24.50 30.21 13.00
N ALA A 187 -23.93 30.36 11.81
CA ALA A 187 -23.34 31.62 11.35
C ALA A 187 -24.36 32.76 11.32
N ALA A 188 -25.56 32.52 10.80
CA ALA A 188 -26.64 33.52 10.77
C ALA A 188 -27.08 33.93 12.18
N GLU A 189 -27.17 32.99 13.13
CA GLU A 189 -27.50 33.29 14.54
C GLU A 189 -26.43 34.18 15.19
N LEU A 190 -25.15 33.89 14.97
CA LEU A 190 -24.05 34.73 15.44
C LEU A 190 -24.10 36.14 14.86
N PHE A 191 -24.40 36.26 13.56
CA PHE A 191 -24.56 37.54 12.87
C PHE A 191 -25.75 38.36 13.39
N VAL A 192 -26.90 37.72 13.62
CA VAL A 192 -28.06 38.41 14.22
C VAL A 192 -27.75 38.86 15.64
N ARG A 193 -27.04 38.03 16.42
CA ARG A 193 -26.61 38.39 17.79
C ARG A 193 -25.63 39.56 17.80
N SER A 194 -24.69 39.62 16.83
CA SER A 194 -23.75 40.75 16.73
C SER A 194 -24.46 42.07 16.46
N GLY A 195 -25.51 42.08 15.64
CA GLY A 195 -26.33 43.28 15.38
C GLY A 195 -27.09 43.80 16.60
N ARG A 196 -27.30 42.96 17.63
CA ARG A 196 -27.95 43.32 18.90
C ARG A 196 -26.97 43.62 20.04
N THR A 197 -25.67 43.49 19.79
CA THR A 197 -24.64 43.64 20.82
C THR A 197 -24.10 45.07 20.81
N HIS A 198 -24.18 45.75 21.95
CA HIS A 198 -23.70 47.13 22.10
C HIS A 198 -22.20 47.22 22.35
N ASP A 199 -21.62 46.23 23.04
CA ASP A 199 -20.18 46.16 23.25
C ASP A 199 -19.42 45.89 21.94
N LEU A 200 -18.48 46.78 21.61
CA LEU A 200 -17.76 46.75 20.33
C LEU A 200 -16.90 45.49 20.19
N MET A 201 -16.21 45.09 21.27
CA MET A 201 -15.32 43.93 21.26
C MET A 201 -16.10 42.63 21.08
N SER A 202 -17.20 42.47 21.81
CA SER A 202 -18.10 41.33 21.67
C SER A 202 -18.73 41.28 20.28
N ARG A 203 -19.13 42.43 19.71
CA ARG A 203 -19.65 42.50 18.33
C ARG A 203 -18.60 42.02 17.32
N LYS A 204 -17.33 42.47 17.43
CA LYS A 204 -16.22 42.01 16.57
C LYS A 204 -16.03 40.49 16.65
N LYS A 205 -15.99 39.93 17.87
CA LYS A 205 -15.82 38.48 18.08
C LYS A 205 -16.94 37.65 17.44
N LEU A 206 -18.18 38.11 17.54
CA LEU A 206 -19.34 37.43 16.95
C LEU A 206 -19.31 37.47 15.41
N LEU A 207 -18.94 38.62 14.82
CA LEU A 207 -18.80 38.74 13.36
C LEU A 207 -17.69 37.84 12.81
N LEU A 208 -16.52 37.80 13.48
CA LEU A 208 -15.42 36.93 13.08
C LEU A 208 -15.79 35.44 13.20
N ALA A 209 -16.46 35.03 14.27
CA ALA A 209 -16.94 33.65 14.42
C ALA A 209 -17.98 33.28 13.35
N SER A 210 -18.89 34.21 13.02
CA SER A 210 -19.86 34.02 11.93
C SER A 210 -19.17 33.89 10.57
N ARG A 211 -18.18 34.75 10.29
CA ARG A 211 -17.35 34.69 9.07
C ARG A 211 -16.61 33.37 8.95
N GLN A 212 -15.97 32.92 10.03
CA GLN A 212 -15.20 31.68 10.05
C GLN A 212 -16.07 30.48 9.67
N LEU A 213 -17.26 30.35 10.26
CA LEU A 213 -18.18 29.27 9.90
C LEU A 213 -18.54 29.28 8.41
N LEU A 214 -18.79 30.46 7.82
CA LEU A 214 -19.08 30.55 6.39
C LEU A 214 -17.88 30.18 5.51
N GLN A 215 -16.66 30.52 5.93
CA GLN A 215 -15.44 30.10 5.24
C GLN A 215 -15.22 28.60 5.33
N ASP A 216 -15.41 28.02 6.52
CA ASP A 216 -15.27 26.60 6.76
C ASP A 216 -16.23 25.79 5.88
N ILE A 217 -17.46 26.27 5.66
CA ILE A 217 -18.41 25.61 4.74
C ILE A 217 -17.84 25.50 3.32
N LEU A 218 -17.22 26.58 2.81
CA LEU A 218 -16.66 26.59 1.45
C LEU A 218 -15.46 25.65 1.30
N ILE A 219 -14.75 25.38 2.40
CA ILE A 219 -13.57 24.51 2.44
C ILE A 219 -13.98 23.05 2.65
N LYS A 220 -14.84 22.79 3.64
CA LYS A 220 -15.23 21.43 4.08
C LYS A 220 -16.32 20.81 3.21
N TYR A 221 -17.24 21.63 2.70
CA TYR A 221 -18.40 21.16 1.93
C TYR A 221 -18.50 21.85 0.57
N PRO A 222 -17.44 21.79 -0.28
CA PRO A 222 -17.43 22.46 -1.58
C PRO A 222 -18.49 21.92 -2.55
N GLN A 223 -18.89 20.65 -2.38
CA GLN A 223 -19.98 20.01 -3.14
C GLN A 223 -21.38 20.43 -2.69
N SER A 224 -21.53 21.24 -1.64
CA SER A 224 -22.85 21.71 -1.22
C SER A 224 -23.43 22.73 -2.20
N ASP A 225 -24.74 22.62 -2.46
CA ASP A 225 -25.51 23.57 -3.28
C ASP A 225 -25.65 24.97 -2.62
N LEU A 226 -24.97 25.21 -1.49
CA LEU A 226 -25.04 26.44 -0.72
C LEU A 226 -23.94 27.44 -1.05
N THR A 227 -22.95 27.08 -1.87
CA THR A 227 -21.76 27.89 -2.19
C THR A 227 -22.10 29.36 -2.49
N GLU A 228 -23.01 29.63 -3.43
CA GLU A 228 -23.37 31.01 -3.81
C GLU A 228 -24.13 31.77 -2.71
N LYS A 229 -24.94 31.07 -1.90
CA LYS A 229 -25.62 31.67 -0.75
C LYS A 229 -24.62 32.02 0.35
N VAL A 230 -23.67 31.13 0.62
CA VAL A 230 -22.61 31.32 1.61
C VAL A 230 -21.71 32.49 1.22
N LYS A 231 -21.27 32.59 -0.04
CA LYS A 231 -20.50 33.74 -0.54
C LYS A 231 -21.23 35.07 -0.36
N ARG A 232 -22.55 35.13 -0.65
CA ARG A 232 -23.36 36.33 -0.42
C ARG A 232 -23.45 36.69 1.06
N ASN A 233 -23.65 35.70 1.94
CA ASN A 233 -23.67 35.92 3.38
C ASN A 233 -22.31 36.43 3.88
N LEU A 234 -21.21 35.87 3.37
CA LEU A 234 -19.85 36.24 3.73
C LEU A 234 -19.53 37.68 3.29
N LYS A 235 -19.91 38.08 2.07
CA LYS A 235 -19.78 39.47 1.60
C LYS A 235 -20.46 40.46 2.55
N ARG A 236 -21.67 40.16 3.01
CA ARG A 236 -22.41 41.02 3.95
C ARG A 236 -21.71 41.13 5.31
N ILE A 237 -21.10 40.04 5.79
CA ILE A 237 -20.33 40.06 7.03
C ILE A 237 -19.06 40.87 6.86
N ASP A 238 -18.37 40.73 5.74
CA ASP A 238 -17.16 41.50 5.43
C ASP A 238 -17.46 43.01 5.35
N GLU A 239 -18.61 43.41 4.80
CA GLU A 239 -19.08 44.81 4.81
C GLU A 239 -19.28 45.34 6.24
N GLU A 240 -19.90 44.56 7.12
CA GLU A 240 -20.10 44.92 8.54
C GLU A 240 -18.77 44.99 9.31
N ILE A 241 -17.84 44.06 9.05
CA ILE A 241 -16.51 44.08 9.66
C ILE A 241 -15.74 45.32 9.19
N ASN A 242 -15.74 45.61 7.88
CA ASN A 242 -15.09 46.80 7.34
C ASN A 242 -15.62 48.11 7.92
N ALA A 243 -16.93 48.20 8.16
CA ALA A 243 -17.53 49.39 8.78
C ALA A 243 -17.07 49.61 10.23
N ILE A 244 -16.66 48.55 10.92
CA ILE A 244 -16.19 48.61 12.31
C ILE A 244 -14.67 48.78 12.38
N ASP A 245 -13.94 47.95 11.65
CA ASP A 245 -12.48 47.88 11.67
C ASP A 245 -11.96 47.10 10.45
N PRO A 246 -11.51 47.79 9.39
CA PRO A 246 -11.01 47.17 8.16
C PRO A 246 -9.81 46.25 8.37
N THR A 247 -9.01 46.46 9.43
CA THR A 247 -7.79 45.68 9.66
C THR A 247 -8.09 44.22 10.03
N LEU A 248 -9.31 43.95 10.52
CA LEU A 248 -9.75 42.60 10.90
C LEU A 248 -9.90 41.65 9.70
N LEU A 249 -10.05 42.18 8.48
CA LEU A 249 -10.10 41.36 7.26
C LEU A 249 -8.72 41.01 6.71
N ALA A 250 -7.67 41.71 7.16
CA ALA A 250 -6.30 41.48 6.73
C ALA A 250 -5.64 40.31 7.48
N VAL A 251 -6.26 39.79 8.54
CA VAL A 251 -5.74 38.65 9.30
C VAL A 251 -6.01 37.37 8.50
N PRO A 252 -4.96 36.65 8.04
CA PRO A 252 -5.13 35.37 7.39
C PRO A 252 -5.72 34.37 8.39
N VAL A 253 -6.76 33.66 7.96
CA VAL A 253 -7.42 32.61 8.72
C VAL A 253 -6.41 31.50 9.01
N THR A 254 -5.97 31.37 10.26
CA THR A 254 -5.22 30.19 10.69
C THR A 254 -6.18 29.05 10.96
N VAL A 255 -5.94 27.93 10.27
CA VAL A 255 -6.53 26.62 10.58
C VAL A 255 -6.26 26.34 12.06
N ASN A 256 -7.31 26.33 12.90
CA ASN A 256 -7.37 26.04 14.35
C ASN A 256 -8.00 27.13 15.26
N GLY A 257 -8.59 28.20 14.73
CA GLY A 257 -9.58 28.99 15.49
C GLY A 257 -9.05 29.83 16.67
N GLN A 258 -7.74 30.01 16.81
CA GLN A 258 -7.18 30.95 17.77
C GLN A 258 -7.02 32.33 17.11
N LEU A 259 -7.73 33.34 17.62
CA LEU A 259 -7.45 34.74 17.27
C LEU A 259 -6.06 35.10 17.82
N PRO A 260 -5.14 35.68 17.03
CA PRO A 260 -3.94 36.28 17.59
C PRO A 260 -4.34 37.48 18.45
N GLU A 261 -3.83 37.52 19.67
CA GLU A 261 -3.93 38.69 20.56
C GLU A 261 -3.47 39.96 19.82
N PRO A 262 -4.14 41.10 20.01
CA PRO A 262 -3.75 42.34 19.35
C PRO A 262 -2.37 42.76 19.87
N VAL A 263 -1.38 42.78 18.97
CA VAL A 263 -0.06 43.33 19.29
C VAL A 263 -0.21 44.84 19.38
N GLU A 264 -0.19 45.37 20.61
CA GLU A 264 -0.06 46.80 20.84
C GLU A 264 1.26 47.29 20.22
N SER A 265 1.11 48.17 19.22
CA SER A 265 2.20 48.89 18.60
C SER A 265 2.88 49.81 19.62
N SER A 266 4.03 49.41 20.15
CA SER A 266 4.96 50.34 20.80
C SER A 266 6.03 50.79 19.82
N ALA A 267 5.88 52.03 19.34
CA ALA A 267 6.91 52.76 18.63
C ALA A 267 7.61 53.72 19.62
N GLY A 268 8.95 53.75 19.58
CA GLY A 268 9.83 54.66 20.33
C GLY A 268 10.16 54.15 21.74
N GLU A 269 11.40 54.10 22.22
CA GLU A 269 12.45 55.10 22.06
C GLU A 269 13.83 54.51 22.45
N THR A 270 14.86 54.96 21.74
CA THR A 270 16.29 54.66 21.84
C THR A 270 16.93 54.91 23.22
N LEU A 271 17.96 54.13 23.60
CA LEU A 271 19.29 54.66 24.04
C LEU A 271 20.33 53.57 24.39
N ARG A 272 21.34 53.46 23.52
CA ARG A 272 22.80 53.29 23.76
C ARG A 272 23.29 52.89 25.16
N LYS A 273 24.15 51.85 25.26
CA LYS A 273 25.65 51.91 25.27
C LYS A 273 26.28 50.56 25.68
N ASN A 274 27.39 50.23 24.99
CA ASN A 274 28.67 49.62 25.42
C ASN A 274 28.68 48.67 26.63
N GLY A 275 29.37 47.53 26.65
CA GLY A 275 30.44 47.01 25.81
C GLY A 275 31.26 45.97 26.62
N GLN A 276 32.14 45.24 25.92
CA GLN A 276 33.31 44.47 26.41
C GLN A 276 33.05 43.25 27.30
N GLU A 277 33.27 42.03 26.80
CA GLU A 277 34.54 41.30 26.61
C GLU A 277 34.92 40.42 27.81
N SER A 278 35.63 39.34 27.47
CA SER A 278 36.29 38.33 28.31
C SER A 278 35.39 37.18 28.78
N GLY A 279 35.75 35.91 28.64
CA GLY A 279 36.95 35.27 28.12
C GLY A 279 36.84 33.76 28.34
N VAL A 280 37.14 33.00 27.29
CA VAL A 280 37.65 31.62 27.11
C VAL A 280 37.69 30.65 28.33
N PRO A 281 37.42 29.33 28.13
CA PRO A 281 37.08 28.34 29.16
C PRO A 281 38.29 27.48 29.60
N PRO A 282 38.08 26.52 30.53
CA PRO A 282 38.55 25.14 30.31
C PRO A 282 37.53 24.08 30.79
N ALA A 283 37.27 22.99 30.07
CA ALA A 283 38.03 21.74 29.89
C ALA A 283 37.58 20.59 30.81
N GLN A 284 36.97 19.59 30.16
CA GLN A 284 37.02 18.12 30.33
C GLN A 284 37.45 17.46 31.67
N ALA A 285 36.64 16.49 32.12
CA ALA A 285 37.02 15.09 32.43
C ALA A 285 35.77 14.34 32.95
N VAL A 286 35.13 13.45 32.17
CA VAL A 286 35.33 11.97 32.18
C VAL A 286 35.53 11.37 33.58
N LYS A 287 34.55 10.59 34.06
CA LYS A 287 34.78 9.23 34.60
C LYS A 287 33.48 8.43 34.75
N SER A 288 33.52 7.28 34.09
CA SER A 288 32.72 6.06 34.20
C SER A 288 32.75 5.39 35.58
N HIS A 289 31.64 4.76 35.99
CA HIS A 289 31.48 3.40 36.56
C HIS A 289 29.98 3.22 36.90
N ALA A 290 29.25 2.22 36.39
CA ALA A 290 29.20 0.82 36.85
C ALA A 290 28.81 0.71 38.34
N VAL A 291 27.91 -0.14 38.85
CA VAL A 291 27.20 -1.36 38.44
C VAL A 291 26.26 -1.73 39.64
N THR A 292 25.23 -2.56 39.42
CA THR A 292 24.36 -3.29 40.41
C THR A 292 23.48 -2.43 41.33
N GLU A 293 22.21 -2.75 41.59
CA GLU A 293 21.53 -4.05 41.74
C GLU A 293 20.37 -4.30 40.77
#